data_AF-A0A7S2HIK4-F1
#
_entry.id   AF-A0A7S2HIK4-F1
#
_cell.length_a   1.000
_cell.length_b   1.000
_cell.length_c   1.000
_cell.angle_alpha   90.00
_cell.angle_beta   90.00
_cell.angle_gamma   90.00
#
_symmetry.space_group_name_H-M   'P 1'
#
loop_
_entity.id
_entity.type
_entity.pdbx_description
1 polymer ?
#
loop_
_entity_poly.entity_id
_entity_poly.type
_entity_poly.pdbx_seq_one_letter_code
_entity_poly.pdbx_strand_id
1 'polypeptide(L)'
;IYNMAMLLFAQGEHYESAIHLGEALCRQFKNVTHEYTKLAKLLRRLGDWYEKIENSERYQPTVYRVGYYGKHYPAEVRNMQFVYRGAPLEQIMDFSVRIKARYPDNQVLALKIDPSPEEHFEADKYLLQINKLHSIEL
;
A
#
# COMPACT_ATOMS: atom_id res chain seq x y z
N ILE A 1 3.98 8.95 -20.31
CA ILE A 1 4.27 8.25 -19.03
C ILE A 1 3.85 9.11 -17.83
N TYR A 2 4.41 10.31 -17.62
CA TYR A 2 4.06 11.19 -16.48
C TYR A 2 2.55 11.45 -16.31
N ASN A 3 1.84 11.83 -17.37
CA ASN A 3 0.38 12.04 -17.29
C ASN A 3 -0.38 10.79 -16.81
N MET A 4 0.04 9.60 -17.25
CA MET A 4 -0.61 8.35 -16.84
C MET A 4 -0.32 8.05 -15.36
N ALA A 5 0.94 8.22 -14.92
CA ALA A 5 1.32 8.03 -13.53
C ALA A 5 0.57 8.99 -12.59
N MET A 6 0.44 10.26 -12.97
CA MET A 6 -0.33 11.24 -12.21
C MET A 6 -1.80 10.83 -12.05
N LEU A 7 -2.44 10.37 -13.13
CA LEU A 7 -3.83 9.94 -13.09
C LEU A 7 -4.02 8.69 -12.23
N LEU A 8 -3.09 7.75 -12.26
CA LEU A 8 -3.10 6.56 -11.40
C LEU A 8 -2.96 6.94 -9.91
N PHE A 9 -2.07 7.88 -9.58
CA PHE A 9 -1.96 8.39 -8.20
C PHE A 9 -3.25 9.08 -7.75
N ALA A 10 -3.83 9.94 -8.59
CA ALA A 10 -5.08 10.62 -8.28
C ALA A 10 -6.27 9.63 -8.14
N GLN A 11 -6.29 8.55 -8.93
CA GLN A 11 -7.29 7.48 -8.80
C GLN A 11 -7.17 6.74 -7.46
N GLY A 12 -5.95 6.57 -6.95
CA GLY A 12 -5.69 6.04 -5.61
C GLY A 12 -5.76 7.08 -4.49
N GLU A 13 -6.27 8.28 -4.75
CA GLU A 13 -6.35 9.42 -3.81
C GLU A 13 -5.00 9.89 -3.24
N HIS A 14 -3.91 9.54 -3.91
CA HIS A 14 -2.55 10.00 -3.62
C HIS A 14 -2.26 11.33 -4.31
N TYR A 15 -3.06 12.33 -4.00
CA TYR A 15 -3.04 13.64 -4.67
C TYR A 15 -1.69 14.35 -4.54
N GLU A 16 -0.99 14.26 -3.40
CA GLU A 16 0.33 14.86 -3.21
C GLU A 16 1.36 14.31 -4.19
N SER A 17 1.37 12.98 -4.38
CA SER A 17 2.26 12.32 -5.34
C SER A 17 1.90 12.68 -6.78
N ALA A 18 0.60 12.76 -7.09
CA ALA A 18 0.13 13.20 -8.40
C ALA A 18 0.56 14.65 -8.69
N ILE A 19 0.42 15.54 -7.71
CA ILE A 19 0.81 16.95 -7.80
C ILE A 19 2.31 17.09 -8.01
N HIS A 20 3.12 16.40 -7.24
CA HIS A 20 4.59 16.43 -7.36
C HIS A 20 5.06 16.11 -8.79
N LEU A 21 4.47 15.09 -9.42
CA LEU A 21 4.75 14.77 -10.82
C LEU A 21 4.23 15.85 -11.79
N GLY A 22 3.09 16.46 -11.47
CA GLY A 22 2.53 17.57 -12.22
C GLY A 22 3.41 18.81 -12.22
N GLU A 23 4.09 19.13 -11.12
CA GLU A 23 5.03 20.25 -11.04
C GLU A 23 6.19 20.09 -12.03
N ALA A 24 6.69 18.86 -12.22
CA ALA A 24 7.71 18.59 -13.23
C ALA A 24 7.21 18.88 -14.65
N LEU A 25 5.97 18.48 -14.96
CA LEU A 25 5.33 18.81 -16.25
C LEU A 25 5.06 20.30 -16.42
N CYS A 26 4.68 21.01 -15.34
CA CYS A 26 4.52 22.46 -15.37
C CYS A 26 5.83 23.15 -15.77
N ARG A 27 6.97 22.74 -15.21
CA ARG A 27 8.30 23.26 -15.59
C ARG A 27 8.59 22.99 -17.07
N GLN A 28 8.29 21.79 -17.56
CA GLN A 28 8.49 21.43 -18.97
C GLN A 28 7.64 22.28 -19.93
N PHE A 29 6.35 22.47 -19.61
CA PHE A 29 5.43 23.28 -20.43
C PHE A 29 5.75 24.77 -20.36
N LYS A 30 6.21 25.27 -19.21
CA LYS A 30 6.52 26.69 -19.03
C LYS A 30 7.87 27.08 -19.64
N ASN A 31 8.92 26.30 -19.39
CA ASN A 31 10.31 26.74 -19.60
C ASN A 31 10.97 26.10 -20.84
N VAL A 32 10.47 24.95 -21.30
CA VAL A 32 11.12 24.20 -22.39
C VAL A 32 10.26 24.28 -23.65
N THR A 33 9.02 23.84 -23.55
CA THR A 33 8.15 23.65 -24.73
C THR A 33 7.19 24.81 -24.99
N HIS A 34 7.01 25.70 -24.00
CA HIS A 34 6.15 26.89 -24.09
C HIS A 34 4.67 26.57 -24.45
N GLU A 35 4.18 25.38 -24.08
CA GLU A 35 2.82 24.91 -24.35
C GLU A 35 1.81 25.42 -23.31
N TYR A 36 1.54 26.72 -23.29
CA TYR A 36 0.74 27.36 -22.24
C TYR A 36 -0.71 26.86 -22.13
N THR A 37 -1.32 26.41 -23.24
CA THR A 37 -2.66 25.80 -23.19
C THR A 37 -2.66 24.49 -22.40
N LYS A 38 -1.61 23.67 -22.54
CA LYS A 38 -1.45 22.44 -21.75
C LYS A 38 -1.14 22.78 -20.30
N LEU A 39 -0.28 23.78 -20.06
CA LEU A 39 0.02 24.29 -18.73
C LEU A 39 -1.25 24.76 -17.99
N ALA A 40 -2.11 25.55 -18.63
CA ALA A 40 -3.34 26.05 -18.02
C ALA A 40 -4.34 24.93 -17.68
N LYS A 41 -4.40 23.88 -18.51
CA LYS A 41 -5.21 22.67 -18.21
C LYS A 41 -4.63 21.90 -17.02
N LEU A 42 -3.31 21.76 -16.97
CA LEU A 42 -2.61 21.07 -15.91
C LEU A 42 -2.76 21.79 -14.57
N LEU A 43 -2.53 23.11 -14.53
CA LEU A 43 -2.65 23.91 -13.30
C LEU A 43 -4.05 23.86 -12.69
N ARG A 44 -5.11 23.89 -13.51
CA ARG A 44 -6.48 23.71 -13.02
C ARG A 44 -6.67 22.36 -12.33
N ARG A 45 -6.21 21.29 -12.97
CA ARG A 45 -6.25 19.94 -12.38
C ARG A 45 -5.46 19.83 -11.08
N LEU A 46 -4.30 20.49 -11.00
CA LEU A 46 -3.52 20.53 -9.75
C LEU A 46 -4.29 21.28 -8.65
N GLY A 47 -4.95 22.39 -9.00
CA GLY A 47 -5.86 23.11 -8.10
C GLY A 47 -6.96 22.21 -7.55
N ASP A 48 -7.68 21.49 -8.43
CA ASP A 48 -8.72 20.54 -8.02
C ASP A 48 -8.18 19.48 -7.04
N TRP A 49 -6.93 19.03 -7.23
CA TRP A 49 -6.31 18.05 -6.33
C TRP A 49 -5.87 18.64 -4.99
N TYR A 50 -5.40 19.89 -4.94
CA TYR A 50 -5.17 20.58 -3.68
C TYR A 50 -6.46 20.76 -2.88
N GLU A 51 -7.56 21.13 -3.54
CA GLU A 51 -8.87 21.22 -2.89
C GLU A 51 -9.31 19.85 -2.34
N LYS A 52 -9.04 18.77 -3.06
CA LYS A 52 -9.32 17.42 -2.56
C LYS A 52 -8.47 17.03 -1.36
N ILE A 53 -7.20 17.44 -1.31
CA ILE A 53 -6.33 17.20 -0.14
C ILE A 53 -6.92 17.85 1.10
N GLU A 54 -7.41 19.08 0.98
CA GLU A 54 -7.98 19.85 2.09
C GLU A 54 -9.33 19.30 2.55
N ASN A 55 -10.19 18.94 1.60
CA ASN A 55 -11.60 18.65 1.89
C ASN A 55 -11.94 17.16 2.01
N SER A 56 -11.05 16.24 1.64
CA SER A 56 -11.34 14.80 1.70
C SER A 56 -10.92 14.21 3.04
N GLU A 57 -11.83 13.45 3.68
CA GLU A 57 -11.47 12.60 4.80
C GLU A 57 -10.58 11.44 4.32
N ARG A 58 -9.28 11.53 4.60
CA ARG A 58 -8.32 10.49 4.24
C ARG A 58 -7.94 9.70 5.48
N TYR A 59 -8.44 8.46 5.55
CA TYR A 59 -8.11 7.55 6.63
C TYR A 59 -6.72 6.97 6.42
N GLN A 60 -5.86 7.09 7.44
CA GLN A 60 -4.57 6.41 7.41
C GLN A 60 -4.80 4.90 7.30
N PRO A 61 -4.16 4.21 6.34
CA PRO A 61 -4.31 2.79 6.18
C PRO A 61 -3.75 2.08 7.42
N THR A 62 -4.45 1.05 7.88
CA THR A 62 -3.88 0.17 8.91
C THR A 62 -2.72 -0.63 8.30
N VAL A 63 -1.65 -0.82 9.06
CA VAL A 63 -0.50 -1.63 8.64
C VAL A 63 -0.49 -2.96 9.39
N TYR A 64 -0.20 -4.04 8.68
CA TYR A 64 -0.18 -5.41 9.22
C TYR A 64 1.16 -6.08 8.94
N ARG A 65 1.73 -6.77 9.93
CA ARG A 65 2.81 -7.74 9.73
C ARG A 65 2.20 -9.10 9.42
N VAL A 66 2.60 -9.71 8.31
CA VAL A 66 2.20 -11.07 7.94
C VAL A 66 3.43 -11.96 7.80
N GLY A 67 3.48 -13.04 8.56
CA GLY A 67 4.52 -14.07 8.50
C GLY A 67 3.99 -15.35 7.89
N TYR A 68 4.73 -15.90 6.92
CA TYR A 68 4.43 -17.16 6.27
C TYR A 68 5.51 -18.19 6.65
N TYR A 69 5.18 -19.19 7.47
CA TYR A 69 6.15 -20.16 8.00
C TYR A 69 5.80 -21.60 7.65
N GLY A 70 6.83 -22.43 7.48
CA GLY A 70 6.69 -23.85 7.19
C GLY A 70 6.92 -24.20 5.71
N LYS A 71 7.25 -25.47 5.47
CA LYS A 71 7.77 -25.98 4.20
C LYS A 71 6.75 -25.98 3.06
N HIS A 72 5.46 -25.94 3.36
CA HIS A 72 4.43 -25.96 2.33
C HIS A 72 4.35 -24.64 1.54
N TYR A 73 4.85 -23.53 2.10
CA TYR A 73 4.90 -22.28 1.36
C TYR A 73 5.91 -22.33 0.19
N PRO A 74 5.61 -21.66 -0.92
CA PRO A 74 6.57 -21.41 -2.00
C PRO A 74 7.83 -20.70 -1.50
N ALA A 75 8.97 -20.94 -2.13
CA ALA A 75 10.27 -20.44 -1.69
C ALA A 75 10.33 -18.91 -1.58
N GLU A 76 9.53 -18.20 -2.36
CA GLU A 76 9.46 -16.74 -2.43
C GLU A 76 8.82 -16.09 -1.20
N VAL A 77 8.05 -16.85 -0.42
CA VAL A 77 7.39 -16.36 0.80
C VAL A 77 7.69 -17.23 2.02
N ARG A 78 8.24 -18.43 1.82
CA ARG A 78 8.56 -19.36 2.89
C ARG A 78 9.50 -18.73 3.91
N ASN A 79 9.08 -18.78 5.16
CA ASN A 79 9.82 -18.28 6.31
C ASN A 79 10.13 -16.78 6.22
N MET A 80 9.31 -16.04 5.46
CA MET A 80 9.43 -14.59 5.31
C MET A 80 8.32 -13.86 6.03
N GLN A 81 8.65 -12.64 6.45
CA GLN A 81 7.71 -11.68 7.00
C GLN A 81 7.59 -10.49 6.06
N PHE A 82 6.37 -9.99 5.91
CA PHE A 82 6.07 -8.84 5.06
C PHE A 82 5.19 -7.84 5.81
N VAL A 83 5.33 -6.59 5.43
CA VAL A 83 4.46 -5.50 5.88
C VAL A 83 3.42 -5.24 4.80
N TYR A 84 2.15 -5.37 5.17
CA TYR A 84 1.01 -5.13 4.29
C TYR A 84 0.29 -3.84 4.68
N ARG A 85 -0.05 -3.04 3.67
CA ARG A 85 -1.00 -1.93 3.80
C ARG A 85 -2.42 -2.50 3.70
N GLY A 86 -3.25 -2.24 4.71
CA GLY A 86 -4.68 -2.54 4.68
C GLY A 86 -5.43 -1.59 3.74
N ALA A 87 -6.59 -2.04 3.27
CA ALA A 87 -7.53 -1.16 2.57
C ALA A 87 -8.09 -0.08 3.53
N PRO A 88 -8.63 1.04 3.02
CA PRO A 88 -9.23 2.08 3.84
C PRO A 88 -10.27 1.47 4.81
N LEU A 89 -10.11 1.76 6.11
CA LEU A 89 -10.98 1.26 7.18
C LEU A 89 -11.08 -0.27 7.29
N GLU A 90 -10.18 -1.03 6.67
CA GLU A 90 -10.22 -2.49 6.68
C GLU A 90 -9.96 -3.02 8.10
N GLN A 91 -10.93 -3.78 8.62
CA GLN A 91 -10.80 -4.43 9.91
C GLN A 91 -9.87 -5.64 9.84
N ILE A 92 -9.24 -5.98 10.97
CA ILE A 92 -8.31 -7.12 11.03
C ILE A 92 -8.98 -8.44 10.63
N MET A 93 -10.29 -8.60 10.88
CA MET A 93 -11.04 -9.80 10.51
C MET A 93 -11.15 -9.94 8.99
N ASP A 94 -11.55 -8.87 8.30
CA ASP A 94 -11.66 -8.84 6.83
C ASP A 94 -10.29 -9.02 6.17
N PHE A 95 -9.29 -8.30 6.67
CA PHE A 95 -7.90 -8.48 6.26
C PHE A 95 -7.45 -9.94 6.41
N SER A 96 -7.73 -10.55 7.57
CA SER A 96 -7.34 -11.93 7.85
C SER A 96 -8.03 -12.93 6.93
N VAL A 97 -9.31 -12.74 6.60
CA VAL A 97 -10.02 -13.58 5.63
C VAL A 97 -9.36 -13.48 4.26
N ARG A 98 -9.09 -12.27 3.79
CA ARG A 98 -8.46 -12.01 2.48
C ARG A 98 -7.06 -12.62 2.38
N ILE A 99 -6.23 -12.47 3.41
CA ILE A 99 -4.87 -13.05 3.42
C ILE A 99 -4.93 -14.58 3.50
N LYS A 100 -5.80 -15.16 4.33
CA LYS A 100 -5.97 -16.61 4.42
C LYS A 100 -6.40 -17.23 3.09
N ALA A 101 -7.28 -16.57 2.34
CA ALA A 101 -7.80 -17.07 1.06
C ALA A 101 -6.72 -17.28 -0.01
N ARG A 102 -5.51 -16.70 0.16
CA ARG A 102 -4.40 -16.89 -0.78
C ARG A 102 -3.84 -18.32 -0.78
N TYR A 103 -3.94 -19.03 0.34
CA TYR A 103 -3.54 -20.43 0.46
C TYR A 103 -4.61 -21.20 1.28
N PRO A 104 -5.31 -22.17 0.67
CA PRO A 104 -6.49 -22.80 1.28
C PRO A 104 -6.22 -23.47 2.64
N ASP A 105 -5.01 -24.03 2.83
CA ASP A 105 -4.65 -24.84 4.01
C ASP A 105 -3.96 -24.05 5.13
N ASN A 106 -4.14 -22.72 5.15
CA ASN A 106 -3.54 -21.84 6.15
C ASN A 106 -4.01 -22.15 7.59
N GLN A 107 -3.05 -22.41 8.47
CA GLN A 107 -3.26 -22.52 9.92
C GLN A 107 -2.77 -21.25 10.61
N VAL A 108 -3.67 -20.53 11.28
CA VAL A 108 -3.34 -19.27 11.93
C VAL A 108 -2.65 -19.51 13.26
N LEU A 109 -1.46 -18.95 13.42
CA LEU A 109 -0.76 -18.90 14.70
C LEU A 109 -1.35 -17.82 15.60
N ALA A 110 -1.45 -18.10 16.90
CA ALA A 110 -1.96 -17.15 17.88
C ALA A 110 -1.03 -15.93 18.04
N LEU A 111 -1.62 -14.76 18.26
CA LEU A 111 -0.96 -13.44 18.37
C LEU A 111 0.08 -13.33 19.52
N LYS A 112 -0.03 -14.21 20.54
CA LYS A 112 0.79 -14.16 21.76
C LYS A 112 2.02 -15.06 21.74
N ILE A 113 2.26 -15.76 20.64
CA ILE A 113 3.54 -16.40 20.42
C ILE A 113 4.42 -15.26 19.91
N ASP A 114 5.36 -14.80 20.72
CA ASP A 114 6.55 -14.15 20.18
C ASP A 114 7.35 -15.29 19.57
N PRO A 115 7.15 -15.63 18.29
CA PRO A 115 7.76 -16.83 17.78
C PRO A 115 9.17 -16.38 17.49
N SER A 116 10.18 -17.03 18.06
CA SER A 116 11.36 -17.18 17.22
C SER A 116 10.83 -17.89 15.97
N PRO A 117 10.69 -17.21 14.81
CA PRO A 117 9.94 -17.77 13.68
C PRO A 117 10.55 -19.11 13.23
N GLU A 118 11.84 -19.27 13.54
CA GLU A 118 12.71 -20.42 13.37
C GLU A 118 12.11 -21.73 13.90
N GLU A 119 11.39 -21.73 15.02
CA GLU A 119 10.75 -22.95 15.56
C GLU A 119 9.71 -23.56 14.61
N HIS A 120 9.18 -22.74 13.70
CA HIS A 120 8.12 -23.09 12.77
C HIS A 120 8.61 -23.27 11.33
N PHE A 121 9.87 -22.97 11.05
CA PHE A 121 10.42 -23.00 9.69
C PHE A 121 10.42 -24.38 9.07
N GLU A 122 10.67 -25.40 9.89
CA GLU A 122 10.76 -26.78 9.46
C GLU A 122 9.40 -27.52 9.47
N ALA A 123 8.34 -26.86 9.91
CA ALA A 123 7.01 -27.46 10.01
C ALA A 123 6.46 -27.83 8.62
N ASP A 124 5.90 -29.04 8.51
CA ASP A 124 5.27 -29.54 7.28
C ASP A 124 3.80 -29.06 7.17
N LYS A 125 3.63 -27.73 7.21
CA LYS A 125 2.33 -27.03 7.29
C LYS A 125 2.41 -25.64 6.64
N TYR A 126 1.25 -25.03 6.38
CA TYR A 126 1.12 -23.59 6.10
C TYR A 126 0.79 -22.85 7.40
N LEU A 127 1.80 -22.29 8.07
CA LEU A 127 1.60 -21.53 9.30
C LEU A 127 1.56 -20.02 8.99
N LEU A 128 0.44 -19.38 9.27
CA LEU A 128 0.20 -17.97 8.96
C LEU A 128 0.12 -17.17 10.25
N GLN A 129 0.91 -16.10 10.37
CA GLN A 129 0.80 -15.15 11.47
C GLN A 129 0.40 -13.78 10.94
N ILE A 130 -0.59 -13.13 11.56
CA ILE A 130 -1.04 -11.78 11.19
C ILE A 130 -1.07 -10.93 12.45
N ASN A 131 -0.36 -9.81 12.47
CA ASN A 131 -0.38 -8.85 13.56
C ASN A 131 -0.67 -7.45 13.03
N LYS A 132 -1.60 -6.73 13.65
CA LYS A 132 -1.77 -5.30 13.41
C LYS A 132 -0.58 -4.56 14.00
N LEU A 133 0.08 -3.73 13.20
CA LEU A 133 1.10 -2.81 13.67
C LEU A 133 0.41 -1.51 14.09
N HIS A 134 0.85 -0.94 15.21
CA HIS A 134 0.53 0.44 15.51
C HIS A 134 1.32 1.32 14.52
N SER A 135 0.66 2.30 13.90
CA SER A 135 1.39 3.27 13.08
C SER A 135 2.47 3.91 13.95
N ILE A 136 3.72 3.75 13.55
CA ILE A 136 4.78 4.65 13.99
C ILE A 136 4.51 5.93 13.20
N GLU A 137 4.22 7.02 13.90
CA GLU A 137 4.24 8.35 13.26
C GLU A 137 5.65 8.53 12.68
N LEU A 138 5.76 8.48 11.35
CA LEU A 138 6.96 8.81 10.60
C LEU A 138 7.01 10.32 10.37
#